data_AF-A0A1F6JHC7-F1
#
_entry.id   AF-A0A1F6JHC7-F1
#
_cell.length_a   1.000
_cell.length_b   1.000
_cell.length_c   1.000
_cell.angle_alpha   90.00
_cell.angle_beta   90.00
_cell.angle_gamma   90.00
#
_symmetry.space_group_name_H-M   'P 1'
#
loop_
_entity.id
_entity.type
_entity.pdbx_description
1 polymer ?
#
loop_
_entity_poly.entity_id
_entity_poly.type
_entity_poly.pdbx_seq_one_letter_code
_entity_poly.pdbx_strand_id
1 'polypeptide(L)'
;MSKNPLLNASTALLYIILIASVMYYGSGMVGQVKSVIGPIAILSLFTLSAAVMGYVFVFQPLRLYLDGKKKESVNLFSKTLAIFAVMTLVIFIVFFSGIYKMFL
;
A
#
# COMPACT_ATOMS: atom_id res chain seq x y z
N MET A 1 13.15 4.15 -3.35
CA MET A 1 12.83 2.80 -3.87
C MET A 1 14.11 2.06 -4.22
N SER A 2 14.17 0.77 -3.94
CA SER A 2 15.35 -0.06 -4.18
C SER A 2 15.15 -0.98 -5.40
N LYS A 3 16.22 -1.66 -5.84
CA LYS A 3 16.11 -2.74 -6.85
C LYS A 3 15.67 -4.08 -6.25
N ASN A 4 15.33 -4.12 -4.97
CA ASN A 4 14.89 -5.33 -4.29
C ASN A 4 13.35 -5.38 -4.22
N PRO A 5 12.70 -6.34 -4.93
CA PRO A 5 11.25 -6.48 -4.94
C PRO A 5 10.63 -6.70 -3.55
N LEU A 6 11.29 -7.46 -2.68
CA LEU A 6 10.80 -7.76 -1.33
C LEU A 6 10.76 -6.48 -0.48
N LEU A 7 11.84 -5.68 -0.50
CA LEU A 7 11.88 -4.43 0.25
C LEU A 7 10.81 -3.43 -0.21
N ASN A 8 10.60 -3.33 -1.52
CA ASN A 8 9.59 -2.43 -2.06
C ASN A 8 8.18 -2.89 -1.66
N ALA A 9 7.89 -4.20 -1.75
CA ALA A 9 6.61 -4.75 -1.35
C ALA A 9 6.37 -4.62 0.16
N SER A 10 7.38 -4.90 1.01
CA SER A 10 7.27 -4.72 2.46
C SER A 10 7.08 -3.26 2.84
N THR A 11 7.72 -2.33 2.12
CA THR A 11 7.52 -0.88 2.32
C THR A 11 6.08 -0.49 1.98
N ALA A 12 5.51 -1.03 0.90
CA ALA A 12 4.10 -0.82 0.57
C ALA A 12 3.18 -1.33 1.69
N LEU A 13 3.44 -2.54 2.19
CA LEU A 13 2.64 -3.12 3.28
C LEU A 13 2.74 -2.30 4.57
N LEU A 14 3.95 -1.88 4.97
CA LEU A 14 4.16 -1.04 6.15
C LEU A 14 3.41 0.30 6.03
N TYR A 15 3.45 0.93 4.86
CA TYR A 15 2.68 2.15 4.62
C TYR A 15 1.17 1.92 4.75
N ILE A 16 0.65 0.82 4.21
CA ILE A 16 -0.78 0.48 4.32
C ILE A 16 -1.17 0.27 5.79
N ILE A 17 -0.35 -0.45 6.57
CA ILE A 17 -0.59 -0.65 8.00
C ILE A 17 -0.67 0.70 8.72
N LEU A 18 0.23 1.63 8.41
CA LEU A 18 0.23 2.97 9.00
C LEU A 18 -1.07 3.73 8.65
N ILE A 19 -1.45 3.78 7.38
CA ILE A 19 -2.65 4.51 6.94
C ILE A 19 -3.91 3.86 7.50
N ALA A 20 -4.00 2.53 7.50
CA ALA A 20 -5.12 1.81 8.10
C ALA A 20 -5.24 2.08 9.60
N SER A 21 -4.11 2.16 10.31
CA SER A 21 -4.08 2.52 11.74
C SER A 21 -4.58 3.96 11.95
N VAL A 22 -4.12 4.91 11.15
CA VAL A 22 -4.60 6.31 11.20
C VAL A 22 -6.11 6.37 10.98
N MET A 23 -6.63 5.64 10.00
CA MET A 23 -8.07 5.59 9.73
C MET A 23 -8.85 4.96 10.88
N TYR A 24 -8.37 3.85 11.43
CA TYR A 24 -9.03 3.14 12.53
C TYR A 24 -9.07 3.98 13.82
N TYR A 25 -7.92 4.45 14.30
CA TYR A 25 -7.84 5.22 15.54
C TYR A 25 -8.38 6.65 15.37
N GLY A 26 -8.11 7.29 14.23
CA GLY A 26 -8.58 8.64 13.95
C GLY A 26 -10.10 8.76 13.90
N SER A 27 -10.78 7.75 13.34
CA SER A 27 -12.25 7.72 13.32
C SER A 27 -12.87 7.67 14.72
N GLY A 28 -12.20 6.99 15.67
CA GLY A 28 -12.63 6.93 17.06
C GLY A 28 -12.45 8.26 17.82
N MET A 29 -11.50 9.11 17.40
CA MET A 29 -11.19 10.38 18.04
C MET A 29 -12.06 11.54 17.53
N VAL A 30 -12.41 11.55 16.24
CA VAL A 30 -13.05 12.69 15.59
C VAL A 30 -14.59 12.69 15.75
N GLY A 31 -15.20 11.53 15.99
CA GLY A 31 -16.66 11.41 16.12
C GLY A 31 -17.42 11.75 14.82
N GLN A 32 -18.70 12.11 14.92
CA GLN A 32 -19.51 12.44 13.74
C GLN A 32 -19.18 13.83 13.18
N VAL A 33 -18.59 13.88 11.99
CA VAL A 33 -18.30 15.12 11.26
C VAL A 33 -19.50 15.53 10.41
N LYS A 34 -20.28 16.52 10.86
CA LYS A 34 -21.38 17.11 10.09
C LYS A 34 -20.89 18.28 9.21
N SER A 35 -19.84 18.05 8.43
CA SER A 35 -19.20 19.06 7.58
C SER A 35 -18.54 18.42 6.35
N VAL A 36 -18.36 19.20 5.29
CA VAL A 36 -17.63 18.81 4.06
C VAL A 36 -16.18 18.41 4.32
N ILE A 37 -15.62 18.77 5.48
CA ILE A 37 -14.24 18.42 5.89
C ILE A 37 -14.02 16.90 5.93
N GLY A 38 -15.02 16.11 6.34
CA GLY A 38 -14.89 14.64 6.42
C GLY A 38 -14.59 14.01 5.06
N PRO A 39 -15.46 14.21 4.04
CA PRO A 39 -15.20 13.77 2.68
C PRO A 39 -13.89 14.31 2.09
N ILE A 40 -13.55 15.59 2.31
CA ILE A 40 -12.29 16.18 1.82
C ILE A 40 -11.08 15.46 2.40
N ALA A 41 -11.08 15.17 3.71
CA ALA A 41 -9.98 14.49 4.37
C ALA A 41 -9.77 13.06 3.84
N ILE A 42 -10.85 12.30 3.67
CA ILE A 42 -10.79 10.92 3.14
C ILE A 42 -10.29 10.92 1.70
N LEU A 43 -10.81 11.80 0.84
CA LEU A 43 -10.36 11.90 -0.56
C LEU A 43 -8.90 12.32 -0.65
N SER A 44 -8.47 13.28 0.17
CA SER A 44 -7.08 13.73 0.22
C SER A 44 -6.14 12.60 0.64
N LEU A 45 -6.50 11.85 1.70
CA LEU A 45 -5.71 10.70 2.17
C LEU A 45 -5.65 9.59 1.13
N PHE A 46 -6.77 9.32 0.45
CA PHE A 46 -6.84 8.34 -0.64
C PHE A 46 -5.94 8.75 -1.81
N THR A 47 -6.04 9.98 -2.30
CA THR A 47 -5.22 10.48 -3.41
C THR A 47 -3.73 10.50 -3.04
N LEU A 48 -3.38 10.94 -1.83
CA LEU A 48 -2.01 10.89 -1.33
C LEU A 48 -1.50 9.45 -1.27
N SER A 49 -2.31 8.52 -0.78
CA SER A 49 -1.98 7.09 -0.75
C SER A 49 -1.74 6.52 -2.14
N ALA A 50 -2.59 6.83 -3.11
CA ALA A 50 -2.40 6.42 -4.50
C ALA A 50 -1.09 6.98 -5.09
N ALA A 51 -0.76 8.25 -4.81
CA ALA A 51 0.49 8.86 -5.26
C ALA A 51 1.73 8.19 -4.63
N VAL A 52 1.70 7.93 -3.31
CA VAL A 52 2.79 7.24 -2.61
C VAL A 52 2.94 5.81 -3.13
N MET A 53 1.84 5.08 -3.36
CA MET A 53 1.88 3.74 -3.95
C MET A 53 2.43 3.76 -5.37
N GLY A 54 2.03 4.73 -6.19
CA GLY A 54 2.60 4.96 -7.51
C GLY A 54 4.12 5.15 -7.42
N TYR A 55 4.61 5.96 -6.48
CA TYR A 55 6.03 6.14 -6.26
C TYR A 55 6.74 4.85 -5.81
N VAL A 56 6.15 4.08 -4.90
CA VAL A 56 6.72 2.81 -4.39
C VAL A 56 6.82 1.75 -5.50
N PHE A 57 5.76 1.56 -6.29
CA PHE A 57 5.73 0.49 -7.29
C PHE A 57 6.36 0.90 -8.62
N VAL A 58 6.21 2.16 -9.04
CA VAL A 58 6.46 2.57 -10.43
C VAL A 58 7.74 3.38 -10.59
N PHE A 59 8.22 4.12 -9.59
CA PHE A 59 9.38 5.01 -9.74
C PHE A 59 10.64 4.28 -10.24
N GLN A 60 11.01 3.19 -9.57
CA GLN A 60 12.23 2.45 -9.93
C GLN A 60 12.11 1.69 -11.27
N PRO A 61 11.00 0.99 -11.57
CA PRO A 61 10.76 0.44 -12.90
C PRO A 61 10.77 1.52 -13.99
N LEU A 62 10.10 2.66 -13.78
CA LEU A 62 10.05 3.76 -14.72
C LEU A 62 11.46 4.27 -15.04
N ARG A 63 12.31 4.46 -14.02
CA ARG A 63 13.71 4.83 -14.21
C ARG A 63 14.46 3.79 -15.07
N LEU A 64 14.33 2.50 -14.78
CA LEU A 64 14.95 1.43 -15.58
C LEU A 64 14.42 1.42 -17.02
N TYR A 65 13.13 1.70 -17.22
CA TYR A 65 12.53 1.76 -18.54
C TYR A 65 13.11 2.93 -19.36
N LEU A 66 13.24 4.10 -18.75
CA LEU A 66 13.84 5.29 -19.36
C LEU A 66 15.34 5.10 -19.65
N ASP A 67 16.05 4.33 -18.80
CA ASP A 67 17.45 3.93 -19.03
C ASP A 67 17.61 2.86 -20.15
N GLY A 68 16.54 2.53 -20.88
CA GLY A 68 16.54 1.53 -21.96
C GLY A 68 16.48 0.07 -21.48
N LYS A 69 16.50 -0.18 -20.17
CA LYS A 69 16.50 -1.52 -19.55
C LYS A 69 15.09 -2.09 -19.41
N LYS A 70 14.35 -2.15 -20.51
CA LYS A 70 12.92 -2.51 -20.55
C LYS A 70 12.62 -3.88 -19.91
N LYS A 71 13.44 -4.89 -20.19
CA LYS A 71 13.27 -6.24 -19.62
C LYS A 71 13.46 -6.25 -18.09
N GLU A 72 14.48 -5.56 -17.59
CA GLU A 72 14.72 -5.43 -16.15
C GLU A 72 13.60 -4.64 -15.46
N SER A 73 13.10 -3.58 -16.10
CA SER A 73 11.96 -2.78 -15.60
C SER A 73 10.72 -3.64 -15.38
N VAL A 74 10.28 -4.35 -16.42
CA VAL A 74 9.08 -5.22 -16.35
C VAL A 74 9.29 -6.31 -15.29
N ASN A 75 10.47 -6.93 -15.27
CA ASN A 75 10.78 -7.97 -14.28
C ASN A 75 10.73 -7.43 -12.84
N LEU A 76 11.26 -6.24 -12.58
CA LEU A 76 11.23 -5.62 -11.26
C LEU A 76 9.79 -5.28 -10.83
N PHE A 77 9.03 -4.65 -11.72
CA PHE A 77 7.63 -4.28 -11.45
C PHE A 77 6.77 -5.53 -11.19
N SER A 78 6.78 -6.51 -12.10
CA SER A 78 5.97 -7.72 -11.98
C SER A 78 6.32 -8.54 -10.74
N LYS A 79 7.61 -8.66 -10.39
CA LYS A 79 8.02 -9.34 -9.15
C LYS A 79 7.53 -8.61 -7.90
N THR A 80 7.66 -7.28 -7.87
CA THR A 80 7.19 -6.47 -6.73
C THR A 80 5.68 -6.60 -6.58
N LEU A 81 4.94 -6.53 -7.69
CA LEU A 81 3.48 -6.71 -7.71
C LEU A 81 3.07 -8.12 -7.28
N ALA A 82 3.74 -9.16 -7.76
CA ALA A 82 3.44 -10.55 -7.40
C ALA A 82 3.67 -10.81 -5.90
N ILE A 83 4.79 -10.34 -5.34
CA ILE A 83 5.07 -10.46 -3.91
C ILE A 83 4.01 -9.72 -3.09
N PHE A 84 3.66 -8.50 -3.49
CA PHE A 84 2.62 -7.73 -2.83
C PHE A 84 1.24 -8.41 -2.91
N ALA A 85 0.91 -9.02 -4.05
CA ALA A 85 -0.30 -9.80 -4.22
C ALA A 85 -0.33 -11.02 -3.29
N VAL A 86 0.79 -11.75 -3.15
CA VAL A 86 0.90 -12.87 -2.19
C VAL A 86 0.69 -12.38 -0.76
N MET A 87 1.33 -11.29 -0.34
CA MET A 87 1.10 -10.72 1.00
C MET A 87 -0.36 -10.30 1.21
N THR A 88 -0.98 -9.71 0.19
CA THR A 88 -2.40 -9.33 0.21
C THR A 88 -3.30 -10.56 0.38
N LEU A 89 -3.01 -11.64 -0.34
CA LEU A 89 -3.73 -12.91 -0.20
C LEU A 89 -3.56 -13.49 1.21
N VAL A 90 -2.36 -13.46 1.78
CA VAL A 90 -2.13 -13.91 3.16
C VAL A 90 -2.97 -13.11 4.15
N ILE A 91 -3.04 -11.79 4.00
CA ILE A 91 -3.88 -10.92 4.86
C ILE A 91 -5.36 -11.32 4.73
N PHE A 92 -5.85 -11.54 3.52
CA PHE A 92 -7.23 -11.99 3.32
C PHE A 92 -7.50 -13.39 3.89
N ILE A 93 -6.57 -14.32 3.74
CA ILE A 93 -6.69 -15.66 4.35
C ILE A 93 -6.78 -15.52 5.86
N VAL A 94 -5.91 -14.74 6.49
CA VAL A 94 -5.96 -14.48 7.94
C VAL A 94 -7.28 -13.84 8.35
N PHE A 95 -7.77 -12.87 7.57
CA PHE A 95 -9.05 -12.19 7.82
C PHE A 95 -10.26 -13.14 7.70
N PHE A 96 -10.38 -13.90 6.63
CA PHE A 96 -11.54 -14.77 6.40
C PHE A 96 -11.52 -16.06 7.21
N SER A 97 -10.33 -16.58 7.55
CA SER A 97 -10.21 -17.75 8.44
C SER A 97 -10.56 -17.43 9.90
N GLY A 98 -10.59 -16.15 10.28
CA GLY A 98 -10.81 -15.74 11.66
C GLY A 98 -9.63 -16.03 12.59
N ILE A 99 -8.48 -16.47 12.07
CA ILE A 99 -7.27 -16.79 12.85
C ILE A 99 -6.86 -15.61 13.75
N TYR A 100 -7.03 -14.37 13.28
CA TYR A 100 -6.71 -13.17 14.05
C TYR A 100 -7.46 -13.09 15.40
N LYS A 101 -8.64 -13.70 15.53
CA LYS A 101 -9.43 -13.74 16.78
C LYS A 101 -8.79 -14.60 17.86
N MET A 102 -7.85 -15.48 17.52
CA MET A 102 -7.12 -16.29 18.50
C MET A 102 -5.98 -15.51 19.16
N PHE A 103 -5.56 -14.39 18.57
CA PHE A 103 -4.45 -13.55 19.03
C PHE A 103 -4.90 -12.22 19.66
N LEU A 104 -6.20 -11.92 19.64
CA LEU A 104 -6.86 -10.73 20.20
C LEU A 104 -7.71 -11.13 21.39
#